data_AF-A0A4Z1HFG2-F1
#
_entry.id   AF-A0A4Z1HFG2-F1
#
_cell.length_a   1.000
_cell.length_b   1.000
_cell.length_c   1.000
_cell.angle_alpha   90.00
_cell.angle_beta   90.00
_cell.angle_gamma   90.00
#
_symmetry.space_group_name_H-M   'P 1'
#
loop_
_entity.id
_entity.type
_entity.pdbx_description
1 polymer ?
#
loop_
_entity_poly.entity_id
_entity_poly.type
_entity_poly.pdbx_seq_one_letter_code
_entity_poly.pdbx_strand_id
1 'polypeptide(L)'
;MSLETAERIQGAISILQGIFSSPSLVPRKEKEGTEKNKTEIKDIQLPKITLTSLHPMHQPWSTSILYTSPQDPHSHLQTFCQSLKDTFTTAGFMLPEEKGRSLLLHATIVNTIYVRGVRQNSGSSARETGTGNAHGNRGRGRGGSSSGHGKHKARLTFDARDIISKYADFTWMRDVRLEKVAICRMGAKKKGDGDEEYEVEAEIEVPCI
;
A
#
# COMPACT_ATOMS: atom_id res chain seq x y z
N MET A 1 -8.67 -13.19 5.53
CA MET A 1 -9.72 -12.22 5.90
C MET A 1 -10.05 -11.40 4.67
N SER A 2 -10.94 -11.94 3.85
CA SER A 2 -11.43 -11.36 2.60
C SER A 2 -12.90 -10.98 2.82
N LEU A 3 -13.36 -9.91 2.16
CA LEU A 3 -14.77 -9.51 2.16
C LEU A 3 -15.52 -10.34 1.12
N GLU A 4 -15.59 -11.66 1.31
CA GLU A 4 -16.09 -12.60 0.28
C GLU A 4 -17.61 -12.64 0.18
N THR A 5 -18.32 -12.17 1.22
CA THR A 5 -19.79 -12.19 1.26
C THR A 5 -20.36 -10.78 1.19
N ALA A 6 -21.54 -10.66 0.60
CA ALA A 6 -22.26 -9.40 0.50
C ALA A 6 -22.54 -8.79 1.89
N GLU A 7 -22.84 -9.62 2.89
CA GLU A 7 -23.08 -9.18 4.27
C GLU A 7 -21.83 -8.57 4.89
N ARG A 8 -20.65 -9.16 4.63
CA ARG A 8 -19.37 -8.64 5.10
C ARG A 8 -19.03 -7.32 4.42
N ILE A 9 -19.25 -7.20 3.12
CA ILE A 9 -19.08 -5.93 2.39
C ILE A 9 -20.01 -4.87 2.98
N GLN A 10 -21.30 -5.19 3.15
CA GLN A 10 -22.29 -4.26 3.71
C GLN A 10 -21.94 -3.82 5.14
N GLY A 11 -21.45 -4.73 5.98
CA GLY A 11 -20.96 -4.40 7.32
C GLY A 11 -19.78 -3.43 7.29
N ALA A 12 -18.82 -3.64 6.40
CA ALA A 12 -17.68 -2.72 6.23
C ALA A 12 -18.11 -1.33 5.71
N ILE A 13 -19.05 -1.29 4.76
CA ILE A 13 -19.66 -0.04 4.27
C ILE A 13 -20.36 0.69 5.41
N SER A 14 -21.12 -0.03 6.23
CA SER A 14 -21.89 0.56 7.33
C SER A 14 -20.98 1.21 8.38
N ILE A 15 -19.79 0.64 8.62
CA ILE A 15 -18.76 1.24 9.46
C ILE A 15 -18.24 2.54 8.85
N LEU A 16 -17.83 2.54 7.58
CA LEU A 16 -17.36 3.78 6.94
C LEU A 16 -18.46 4.85 6.95
N GLN A 17 -19.70 4.49 6.63
CA GLN A 17 -20.84 5.41 6.70
C GLN A 17 -20.98 5.98 8.11
N GLY A 18 -20.91 5.15 9.15
CA GLY A 18 -20.99 5.61 10.54
C GLY A 18 -19.88 6.60 10.92
N ILE A 19 -18.67 6.41 10.39
CA ILE A 19 -17.52 7.31 10.63
C ILE A 19 -17.76 8.68 9.98
N PHE A 20 -18.27 8.71 8.74
CA PHE A 20 -18.46 9.96 7.98
C PHE A 20 -19.84 10.62 8.15
N SER A 21 -20.85 9.91 8.65
CA SER A 21 -22.24 10.41 8.83
C SER A 21 -22.50 10.98 10.23
N SER A 22 -21.53 10.92 11.15
CA SER A 22 -21.71 11.42 12.51
C SER A 22 -21.95 12.94 12.49
N PRO A 23 -23.03 13.45 13.13
CA PRO A 23 -23.48 14.85 13.03
C PRO A 23 -22.55 15.88 13.73
N SER A 24 -21.32 15.49 14.06
CA SER A 24 -20.30 16.37 14.60
C SER A 24 -19.61 17.23 13.53
N LEU A 25 -20.02 17.16 12.26
CA LEU A 25 -19.40 17.85 11.12
C LEU A 25 -20.24 19.03 10.59
N VAL A 26 -21.17 19.55 11.39
CA VAL A 26 -21.97 20.74 11.05
C VAL A 26 -21.86 21.73 12.21
N PRO A 27 -21.39 22.98 11.99
CA PRO A 27 -21.25 23.95 13.07
C PRO A 27 -22.63 24.33 13.58
N ARG A 28 -22.97 23.82 14.77
CA ARG A 28 -24.19 24.21 15.48
C ARG A 28 -23.85 25.37 16.40
N LYS A 29 -24.54 26.50 16.22
CA LYS A 29 -24.46 27.66 17.11
C LYS A 29 -24.55 27.23 18.57
N GLU A 30 -23.63 27.76 19.35
CA GLU A 30 -23.45 27.60 20.79
C GLU A 30 -24.78 27.56 21.55
N LYS A 31 -24.93 26.56 22.42
CA LYS A 31 -25.62 26.71 23.70
C LYS A 31 -24.89 25.91 24.77
N GLU A 32 -24.57 26.61 25.85
CA GLU A 32 -23.86 26.16 27.04
C GLU A 32 -24.50 24.95 27.73
N GLY A 33 -23.63 24.16 28.36
CA GLY A 33 -23.92 23.47 29.62
C GLY A 33 -24.15 21.96 29.53
N THR A 34 -23.11 21.18 29.87
CA THR A 34 -23.05 20.25 31.02
C THR A 34 -22.07 19.11 30.71
N GLU A 35 -21.05 18.98 31.57
CA GLU A 35 -19.99 17.98 31.53
C GLU A 35 -20.51 16.53 31.47
N LYS A 36 -20.04 15.78 30.47
CA LYS A 36 -19.79 14.33 30.54
C LYS A 36 -18.60 13.99 29.63
N ASN A 37 -17.57 13.37 30.20
CA ASN A 37 -16.40 12.85 29.50
C ASN A 37 -16.80 11.91 28.36
N LYS A 38 -16.83 12.45 27.14
CA LYS A 38 -16.99 11.72 25.90
C LYS A 38 -15.93 12.30 24.98
N THR A 39 -14.97 11.48 24.56
CA THR A 39 -13.86 11.85 23.69
C THR A 39 -14.37 12.72 22.54
N GLU A 40 -14.11 14.02 22.63
CA GLU A 40 -14.55 15.02 21.65
C GLU A 40 -13.83 14.73 20.34
N ILE A 41 -14.53 14.14 19.38
CA ILE A 41 -14.13 14.21 17.97
C ILE A 41 -14.47 15.63 17.53
N LYS A 42 -13.61 16.60 17.86
CA LYS A 42 -13.70 17.97 17.33
C LYS A 42 -13.63 17.89 15.80
N ASP A 43 -14.42 18.72 15.11
CA ASP A 43 -14.46 18.89 13.65
C ASP A 43 -13.13 18.55 12.96
N ILE A 44 -12.99 17.33 12.42
CA ILE A 44 -11.78 16.93 11.71
C ILE A 44 -11.89 17.49 10.29
N GLN A 45 -11.50 18.75 10.09
CA GLN A 45 -11.10 19.18 8.76
C GLN A 45 -9.84 18.40 8.38
N LEU A 46 -10.02 17.40 7.52
CA LEU A 46 -8.89 16.61 7.01
C LEU A 46 -7.93 17.54 6.24
N PRO A 47 -6.62 17.46 6.51
CA PRO A 47 -5.67 18.32 5.85
C PRO A 47 -5.64 18.02 4.35
N LYS A 48 -5.36 19.06 3.56
CA LYS A 48 -4.97 18.85 2.16
C LYS A 48 -3.67 18.07 2.12
N ILE A 49 -3.60 17.10 1.23
CA ILE A 49 -2.48 16.17 1.12
C ILE A 49 -1.50 16.70 0.08
N THR A 50 -0.24 16.83 0.51
CA THR A 50 0.90 17.12 -0.34
C THR A 50 1.85 15.94 -0.28
N LEU A 51 2.24 15.40 -1.44
CA LEU A 51 3.17 14.27 -1.59
C LEU A 51 4.45 14.78 -2.23
N THR A 52 5.56 14.65 -1.51
CA THR A 52 6.89 15.07 -1.98
C THR A 52 7.90 13.95 -1.81
N SER A 53 9.07 14.12 -2.42
CA SER A 53 10.23 13.24 -2.24
C SER A 53 9.99 11.78 -2.65
N LEU A 54 11.05 10.98 -2.57
CA LEU A 54 11.00 9.52 -2.69
C LEU A 54 11.77 8.89 -1.54
N HIS A 55 11.21 7.84 -0.98
CA HIS A 55 11.78 7.08 0.12
C HIS A 55 11.84 5.59 -0.25
N PRO A 56 12.93 4.89 0.07
CA PRO A 56 13.00 3.46 -0.10
C PRO A 56 12.28 2.75 1.06
N MET A 57 11.59 1.65 0.75
CA MET A 57 11.01 0.78 1.79
C MET A 57 12.09 -0.05 2.54
N HIS A 58 13.22 -0.28 1.87
CA HIS A 58 14.37 -0.99 2.43
C HIS A 58 15.62 -0.13 2.27
N GLN A 59 16.81 -0.74 2.31
CA GLN A 59 18.06 0.00 2.15
C GLN A 59 18.15 0.67 0.77
N PRO A 60 18.59 1.94 0.68
CA PRO A 60 18.59 2.69 -0.58
C PRO A 60 19.47 2.07 -1.66
N TRP A 61 20.54 1.34 -1.31
CA TRP A 61 21.41 0.65 -2.26
C TRP A 61 20.87 -0.69 -2.77
N SER A 62 19.77 -1.19 -2.19
CA SER A 62 19.12 -2.44 -2.60
C SER A 62 17.65 -2.42 -2.17
N THR A 63 16.83 -1.69 -2.93
CA THR A 63 15.37 -1.64 -2.71
C THR A 63 14.61 -2.17 -3.92
N SER A 64 13.40 -2.66 -3.67
CA SER A 64 12.42 -3.06 -4.70
C SER A 64 11.22 -2.11 -4.76
N ILE A 65 11.13 -1.17 -3.82
CA ILE A 65 9.96 -0.32 -3.62
C ILE A 65 10.44 1.10 -3.31
N LEU A 66 9.88 2.08 -4.00
CA LEU A 66 9.97 3.50 -3.67
C LEU A 66 8.56 4.05 -3.46
N TYR A 67 8.42 4.88 -2.45
CA TYR A 67 7.16 5.53 -2.11
C TYR A 67 7.39 6.99 -1.76
N THR A 68 6.32 7.78 -1.81
CA THR A 68 6.26 9.14 -1.26
C THR A 68 5.39 9.14 -0.01
N SER A 69 5.73 9.98 0.96
CA SER A 69 4.96 10.15 2.19
C SER A 69 4.16 11.44 2.14
N PRO A 70 2.95 11.48 2.72
CA PRO A 70 2.22 12.73 2.90
C PRO A 70 2.97 13.67 3.84
N GLN A 71 3.01 14.95 3.47
CA GLN A 71 3.36 16.01 4.41
C GLN A 71 2.22 16.16 5.41
N ASP A 72 2.47 15.73 6.65
CA ASP A 72 1.48 15.79 7.73
C ASP A 72 2.12 16.31 9.02
N PRO A 73 2.49 17.62 9.10
CA PRO A 73 3.22 18.18 10.23
C PRO A 73 2.49 18.04 11.58
N HIS A 74 1.15 18.01 11.54
CA HIS A 74 0.29 17.92 12.71
C HIS A 74 -0.26 16.51 12.95
N SER A 75 0.15 15.51 12.14
CA SER A 75 -0.32 14.13 12.27
C SER A 75 -1.85 13.98 12.17
N HIS A 76 -2.54 14.89 11.48
CA HIS A 76 -3.99 14.85 11.37
C HIS A 76 -4.43 13.68 10.46
N LEU A 77 -3.75 13.51 9.31
CA LEU A 77 -4.03 12.41 8.41
C LEU A 77 -3.62 11.07 9.05
N GLN A 78 -2.47 11.05 9.72
CA GLN A 78 -1.98 9.89 10.47
C GLN A 78 -2.99 9.44 11.53
N THR A 79 -3.46 10.36 12.37
CA THR A 79 -4.44 10.09 13.44
C THR A 79 -5.76 9.59 12.86
N PHE A 80 -6.25 10.23 11.81
CA PHE A 80 -7.46 9.82 11.12
C PHE A 80 -7.35 8.39 10.56
N CYS A 81 -6.30 8.09 9.80
CA CYS A 81 -6.10 6.76 9.23
C CYS A 81 -5.86 5.69 10.31
N GLN A 82 -5.23 6.05 11.43
CA GLN A 82 -5.09 5.14 12.57
C GLN A 82 -6.45 4.84 13.21
N SER A 83 -7.32 5.84 13.39
CA SER A 83 -8.68 5.65 13.88
C SER A 83 -9.53 4.77 12.95
N LEU A 84 -9.42 4.97 11.62
CA LEU A 84 -10.07 4.09 10.63
C LEU A 84 -9.60 2.64 10.80
N LYS A 85 -8.28 2.42 10.84
CA LYS A 85 -7.68 1.10 11.02
C LYS A 85 -8.16 0.43 12.32
N ASP A 86 -8.10 1.15 13.44
CA ASP A 86 -8.49 0.61 14.74
C ASP A 86 -9.98 0.22 14.76
N THR A 87 -10.85 1.07 14.19
CA THR A 87 -12.29 0.78 14.07
C THR A 87 -12.53 -0.50 13.27
N PHE A 88 -11.85 -0.67 12.13
CA PHE A 88 -11.95 -1.86 11.29
C PHE A 88 -11.36 -3.11 11.95
N THR A 89 -10.27 -2.98 12.70
CA THR A 89 -9.69 -4.09 13.46
C THR A 89 -10.62 -4.52 14.59
N THR A 90 -11.14 -3.58 15.39
CA THR A 90 -12.08 -3.87 16.49
C THR A 90 -13.36 -4.54 15.99
N ALA A 91 -13.87 -4.13 14.84
CA ALA A 91 -15.05 -4.72 14.23
C ALA A 91 -14.77 -6.07 13.51
N GLY A 92 -13.54 -6.59 13.54
CA GLY A 92 -13.20 -7.87 12.93
C GLY A 92 -13.12 -7.84 11.41
N PHE A 93 -12.92 -6.67 10.80
CA PHE A 93 -12.72 -6.53 9.36
C PHE A 93 -11.24 -6.53 8.97
N MET A 94 -10.35 -6.12 9.87
CA MET A 94 -8.89 -6.18 9.69
C MET A 94 -8.24 -7.06 10.75
N LEU A 95 -7.19 -7.79 10.37
CA LEU A 95 -6.34 -8.45 11.35
C LEU A 95 -5.53 -7.41 12.11
N PRO A 96 -5.30 -7.60 13.42
CA PRO A 96 -4.37 -6.76 14.15
C PRO A 96 -2.97 -6.93 13.54
N GLU A 97 -2.25 -5.83 13.41
CA GLU A 97 -0.84 -5.88 13.01
C GLU A 97 0.01 -6.53 14.10
N GLU A 98 1.15 -7.07 13.70
CA GLU A 98 2.16 -7.56 14.64
C GLU A 98 2.61 -6.45 15.59
N LYS A 99 2.94 -6.82 16.83
CA LYS A 99 3.43 -5.87 17.84
C LYS A 99 4.66 -5.13 17.30
N GLY A 100 4.61 -3.80 17.34
CA GLY A 100 5.71 -2.92 16.90
C GLY A 100 5.60 -2.42 15.46
N ARG A 101 4.59 -2.84 14.69
CA ARG A 101 4.36 -2.32 13.34
C ARG A 101 3.37 -1.15 13.35
N SER A 102 3.90 0.07 13.26
CA SER A 102 3.10 1.29 13.13
C SER A 102 2.50 1.42 11.72
N LEU A 103 1.40 2.17 11.61
CA LEU A 103 0.81 2.54 10.33
C LEU A 103 1.75 3.51 9.60
N LEU A 104 2.28 3.10 8.45
CA LEU A 104 3.08 3.96 7.57
C LEU A 104 2.22 4.45 6.41
N LEU A 105 1.84 5.73 6.45
CA LEU A 105 1.14 6.36 5.33
C LEU A 105 2.11 6.61 4.18
N HIS A 106 1.77 6.10 3.00
CA HIS A 106 2.59 6.24 1.81
C HIS A 106 1.76 6.06 0.53
N ALA A 107 2.24 6.65 -0.57
CA ALA A 107 1.83 6.31 -1.91
C ALA A 107 3.01 5.65 -2.64
N THR A 108 2.82 4.41 -3.09
CA THR A 108 3.87 3.66 -3.81
C THR A 108 4.01 4.22 -5.22
N ILE A 109 5.24 4.64 -5.58
CA ILE A 109 5.57 5.17 -6.92
C ILE A 109 6.25 4.11 -7.77
N VAL A 110 7.15 3.31 -7.17
CA VAL A 110 7.86 2.23 -7.86
C VAL A 110 7.71 0.96 -7.06
N ASN A 111 7.36 -0.14 -7.72
CA ASN A 111 7.39 -1.47 -7.13
C ASN A 111 7.79 -2.51 -8.17
N THR A 112 8.93 -3.16 -7.95
CA THR A 112 9.50 -4.10 -8.93
C THR A 112 8.79 -5.45 -8.98
N ILE A 113 7.82 -5.71 -8.09
CA ILE A 113 7.00 -6.94 -8.18
C ILE A 113 6.19 -7.02 -9.49
N TYR A 114 5.93 -5.87 -10.11
CA TYR A 114 5.20 -5.75 -11.37
C TYR A 114 6.11 -5.94 -12.59
N VAL A 115 7.43 -5.96 -12.41
CA VAL A 115 8.37 -6.24 -13.49
C VAL A 115 8.26 -7.72 -13.87
N ARG A 116 7.78 -7.97 -15.09
CA ARG A 116 7.64 -9.33 -15.62
C ARG A 116 9.00 -9.88 -16.06
N GLY A 117 9.17 -11.19 -15.97
CA GLY A 117 10.32 -11.88 -16.56
C GLY A 117 11.62 -11.81 -15.76
N VAL A 118 11.61 -11.33 -14.51
CA VAL A 118 12.78 -11.38 -13.62
C VAL A 118 13.09 -12.84 -13.29
N ARG A 119 14.02 -13.44 -14.04
CA ARG A 119 14.61 -14.75 -13.74
C ARG A 119 15.79 -14.52 -12.79
N GLN A 120 15.94 -15.35 -11.75
CA GLN A 120 17.22 -15.36 -11.02
C GLN A 120 18.30 -15.69 -12.04
N ASN A 121 19.15 -14.73 -12.34
CA ASN A 121 20.45 -15.05 -12.90
C ASN A 121 21.23 -15.63 -11.72
N SER A 122 21.07 -16.93 -11.45
CA SER A 122 22.04 -17.68 -10.66
C SER A 122 23.30 -17.80 -11.52
N GLY A 123 23.97 -16.66 -11.71
CA GLY A 123 25.25 -16.55 -12.35
C GLY A 123 26.28 -17.12 -11.39
N SER A 124 26.48 -18.43 -11.51
CA SER A 124 27.80 -19.01 -11.38
C SER A 124 28.80 -18.06 -12.03
N SER A 125 29.72 -17.56 -11.24
CA SER A 125 30.98 -16.98 -11.70
C SER A 125 31.73 -18.04 -12.49
N ALA A 126 31.36 -18.26 -13.75
CA ALA A 126 32.17 -19.00 -14.69
C ALA A 126 33.27 -18.04 -15.13
N ARG A 127 34.40 -18.15 -14.43
CA ARG A 127 35.71 -17.66 -14.87
C ARG A 127 35.86 -17.94 -16.36
N GLU A 128 36.03 -16.87 -17.11
CA GLU A 128 36.42 -16.92 -18.51
C GLU A 128 37.89 -17.32 -18.59
N THR A 129 38.15 -18.63 -18.58
CA THR A 129 39.43 -19.22 -18.96
C THR A 129 39.20 -20.60 -19.54
N GLY A 130 39.62 -20.82 -20.79
CA GLY A 130 39.96 -22.16 -21.27
C GLY A 130 39.18 -22.63 -22.49
N THR A 131 39.76 -22.37 -23.65
CA THR A 131 39.65 -23.17 -24.88
C THR A 131 39.69 -24.68 -24.62
N GLY A 132 38.77 -25.46 -25.21
CA GLY A 132 38.86 -26.91 -25.24
C GLY A 132 37.67 -27.60 -25.89
N ASN A 133 37.86 -28.11 -27.10
CA ASN A 133 36.97 -29.06 -27.77
C ASN A 133 36.82 -30.35 -26.94
N ALA A 134 35.60 -30.86 -26.79
CA ALA A 134 35.39 -32.30 -26.57
C ALA A 134 33.95 -32.74 -26.92
N HIS A 135 33.86 -33.61 -27.92
CA HIS A 135 32.76 -34.53 -28.17
C HIS A 135 32.47 -35.40 -26.94
N GLY A 136 31.20 -35.61 -26.59
CA GLY A 136 30.85 -36.54 -25.51
C GLY A 136 29.36 -36.74 -25.23
N ASN A 137 28.79 -37.70 -25.96
CA ASN A 137 27.75 -38.67 -25.59
C ASN A 137 26.39 -38.25 -24.96
N ARG A 138 25.34 -38.83 -25.57
CA ARG A 138 23.95 -38.86 -25.11
C ARG A 138 23.80 -39.70 -23.84
N GLY A 139 23.52 -39.06 -22.71
CA GLY A 139 23.02 -39.70 -21.50
C GLY A 139 21.51 -39.46 -21.33
N ARG A 140 20.69 -40.46 -21.66
CA ARG A 140 19.26 -40.50 -21.29
C ARG A 140 19.15 -40.68 -19.77
N GLY A 141 19.01 -39.57 -19.04
CA GLY A 141 18.65 -39.57 -17.62
C GLY A 141 17.14 -39.43 -17.44
N ARG A 142 16.46 -40.57 -17.24
CA ARG A 142 15.05 -40.65 -16.83
C ARG A 142 15.01 -40.49 -15.30
N GLY A 143 14.68 -39.30 -14.82
CA GLY A 143 14.26 -39.03 -13.44
C GLY A 143 13.15 -37.99 -13.56
N GLY A 144 11.90 -38.29 -13.22
CA GLY A 144 11.50 -38.69 -11.88
C GLY A 144 10.86 -37.45 -11.26
N SER A 145 9.55 -37.31 -11.46
CA SER A 145 8.71 -36.28 -10.85
C SER A 145 8.94 -36.22 -9.35
N SER A 146 9.44 -35.10 -8.84
CA SER A 146 9.24 -34.75 -7.44
C SER A 146 9.30 -33.24 -7.22
N SER A 147 8.24 -32.75 -6.59
CA SER A 147 8.19 -31.54 -5.78
C SER A 147 8.34 -30.20 -6.52
N GLY A 148 7.19 -29.66 -6.93
CA GLY A 148 7.01 -28.23 -7.13
C GLY A 148 7.27 -27.46 -5.84
N HIS A 149 8.53 -27.10 -5.59
CA HIS A 149 8.85 -25.97 -4.74
C HIS A 149 8.65 -24.71 -5.57
N GLY A 150 7.60 -23.96 -5.26
CA GLY A 150 7.30 -22.69 -5.89
C GLY A 150 8.55 -21.83 -5.89
N LYS A 151 9.12 -21.60 -7.09
CA LYS A 151 10.20 -20.64 -7.26
C LYS A 151 9.65 -19.31 -6.76
N HIS A 152 10.06 -18.89 -5.57
CA HIS A 152 9.80 -17.54 -5.10
C HIS A 152 10.23 -16.60 -6.22
N LYS A 153 9.30 -15.81 -6.76
CA LYS A 153 9.63 -14.78 -7.77
C LYS A 153 10.81 -14.00 -7.22
N ALA A 154 11.92 -14.01 -7.93
CA ALA A 154 13.08 -13.21 -7.56
C ALA A 154 12.62 -11.75 -7.47
N ARG A 155 12.80 -11.13 -6.32
CA ARG A 155 12.54 -9.70 -6.16
C ARG A 155 13.70 -8.96 -6.82
N LEU A 156 13.42 -8.24 -7.90
CA LEU A 156 14.39 -7.35 -8.52
C LEU A 156 14.67 -6.20 -7.57
N THR A 157 15.89 -6.09 -7.05
CA THR A 157 16.32 -4.92 -6.30
C THR A 157 17.24 -4.05 -7.16
N PHE A 158 17.32 -2.77 -6.82
CA PHE A 158 18.16 -1.80 -7.49
C PHE A 158 18.71 -0.79 -6.48
N ASP A 159 19.80 -0.12 -6.86
CA ASP A 159 20.32 1.03 -6.14
C ASP A 159 19.49 2.28 -6.50
N ALA A 160 18.81 2.83 -5.51
CA ALA A 160 17.91 3.96 -5.67
C ALA A 160 18.53 5.29 -5.25
N ARG A 161 19.79 5.34 -4.79
CA ARG A 161 20.40 6.56 -4.24
C ARG A 161 20.33 7.74 -5.21
N ASP A 162 20.64 7.51 -6.48
CA ASP A 162 20.61 8.55 -7.52
C ASP A 162 19.17 9.01 -7.82
N ILE A 163 18.21 8.08 -7.86
CA ILE A 163 16.80 8.39 -8.07
C ILE A 163 16.25 9.19 -6.89
N ILE A 164 16.53 8.76 -5.66
CA ILE A 164 16.10 9.47 -4.44
C ILE A 164 16.66 10.89 -4.43
N SER A 165 17.95 11.05 -4.73
CA SER A 165 18.61 12.36 -4.81
C SER A 165 17.96 13.26 -5.88
N LYS A 166 17.73 12.71 -7.08
CA LYS A 166 17.11 13.44 -8.19
C LYS A 166 15.70 13.96 -7.86
N TYR A 167 14.93 13.19 -7.10
CA TYR A 167 13.53 13.52 -6.77
C TYR A 167 13.36 14.04 -5.34
N ALA A 168 14.44 14.46 -4.66
CA ALA A 168 14.40 14.88 -3.26
C ALA A 168 13.36 15.99 -3.00
N ASP A 169 13.29 17.00 -3.88
CA ASP A 169 12.36 18.13 -3.76
C ASP A 169 11.17 18.03 -4.73
N PHE A 170 11.00 16.89 -5.41
CA PHE A 170 9.93 16.73 -6.38
C PHE A 170 8.57 16.67 -5.68
N THR A 171 7.60 17.43 -6.19
CA THR A 171 6.21 17.42 -5.71
C THR A 171 5.36 16.56 -6.64
N TRP A 172 4.94 15.40 -6.17
CA TRP A 172 4.04 14.49 -6.91
C TRP A 172 2.60 14.99 -6.90
N MET A 173 2.20 15.60 -5.80
CA MET A 173 0.84 16.07 -5.56
C MET A 173 0.91 17.24 -4.56
N ARG A 174 0.16 18.31 -4.80
CA ARG A 174 0.16 19.50 -3.94
C ARG A 174 -1.26 19.89 -3.56
N ASP A 175 -1.50 20.01 -2.26
CA ASP A 175 -2.72 20.56 -1.69
C ASP A 175 -4.00 19.89 -2.22
N VAL A 176 -3.97 18.58 -2.42
CA VAL A 176 -5.12 17.81 -2.93
C VAL A 176 -5.99 17.36 -1.78
N ARG A 177 -7.30 17.54 -1.91
CA ARG A 177 -8.27 17.14 -0.87
C ARG A 177 -8.51 15.64 -0.92
N LEU A 178 -8.77 15.05 0.25
CA LEU A 178 -9.34 13.71 0.32
C LEU A 178 -10.84 13.81 0.02
N GLU A 179 -11.25 13.31 -1.14
CA GLU A 179 -12.65 13.39 -1.58
C GLU A 179 -13.41 12.09 -1.31
N LYS A 180 -12.73 10.96 -1.31
CA LYS A 180 -13.34 9.64 -1.15
C LYS A 180 -12.47 8.68 -0.36
N VAL A 181 -13.12 7.76 0.33
CA VAL A 181 -12.50 6.55 0.90
C VAL A 181 -13.17 5.33 0.28
N ALA A 182 -12.36 4.42 -0.27
CA ALA A 182 -12.81 3.25 -1.00
C ALA A 182 -12.39 1.94 -0.31
N ILE A 183 -13.27 0.94 -0.42
CA ILE A 183 -12.97 -0.47 -0.15
C ILE A 183 -12.64 -1.10 -1.50
N CYS A 184 -11.40 -1.57 -1.64
CA CYS A 184 -10.91 -2.13 -2.89
C CYS A 184 -10.68 -3.64 -2.77
N ARG A 185 -11.07 -4.39 -3.80
CA ARG A 185 -10.70 -5.80 -3.95
C ARG A 185 -9.23 -5.90 -4.34
N MET A 186 -8.47 -6.65 -3.57
CA MET A 186 -7.05 -6.88 -3.84
C MET A 186 -6.83 -7.63 -5.16
N GLY A 187 -5.78 -7.24 -5.89
CA GLY A 187 -5.44 -7.79 -7.20
C GLY A 187 -5.99 -6.89 -8.31
N ALA A 188 -5.17 -5.93 -8.74
CA ALA A 188 -5.53 -5.04 -9.83
C ALA A 188 -5.87 -5.82 -11.10
N LYS A 189 -6.90 -5.37 -11.81
CA LYS A 189 -7.40 -5.97 -13.06
C LYS A 189 -6.92 -5.14 -14.24
N LYS A 190 -6.49 -5.82 -15.29
CA LYS A 190 -6.13 -5.18 -16.56
C LYS A 190 -7.34 -4.53 -17.20
N LYS A 191 -7.18 -3.29 -17.62
CA LYS A 191 -8.05 -2.62 -18.56
C LYS A 191 -7.53 -2.82 -19.98
N GLY A 192 -8.37 -2.45 -20.96
CA GLY A 192 -8.09 -2.65 -22.38
C GLY A 192 -6.82 -1.95 -22.88
N ASP A 193 -6.37 -0.90 -22.18
CA ASP A 193 -5.20 -0.09 -22.54
C ASP A 193 -3.88 -0.56 -21.88
N GLY A 194 -3.89 -1.69 -21.17
CA GLY A 194 -2.70 -2.22 -20.48
C GLY A 194 -2.50 -1.70 -19.05
N ASP A 195 -3.26 -0.70 -18.64
CA ASP A 195 -3.34 -0.25 -17.24
C ASP A 195 -3.98 -1.31 -16.35
N GLU A 196 -3.55 -1.36 -15.08
CA GLU A 196 -4.12 -2.23 -14.06
C GLU A 196 -4.70 -1.38 -12.94
N GLU A 197 -6.00 -1.55 -12.65
CA GLU A 197 -6.70 -0.80 -11.60
C GLU A 197 -7.34 -1.74 -10.57
N TYR A 198 -7.41 -1.29 -9.33
CA TYR A 198 -8.18 -2.00 -8.30
C TYR A 198 -9.68 -1.91 -8.58
N GLU A 199 -10.39 -3.00 -8.34
CA GLU A 199 -11.85 -3.01 -8.39
C GLU A 199 -12.41 -2.42 -7.09
N VAL A 200 -13.23 -1.38 -7.20
CA VAL A 200 -13.88 -0.72 -6.06
C VAL A 200 -15.15 -1.48 -5.69
N GLU A 201 -15.20 -2.03 -4.48
CA GLU A 201 -16.38 -2.70 -3.93
C GLU A 201 -17.38 -1.68 -3.35
N ALA A 202 -16.84 -0.60 -2.78
CA ALA A 202 -17.60 0.51 -2.24
C ALA A 202 -16.74 1.76 -2.12
N GLU A 203 -17.37 2.93 -2.19
CA GLU A 203 -16.74 4.21 -1.91
C GLU A 203 -17.69 5.10 -1.12
N ILE A 204 -17.13 5.96 -0.29
CA ILE A 204 -17.86 6.97 0.45
C ILE A 204 -17.20 8.32 0.21
N GLU A 205 -18.03 9.31 -0.05
CA GLU A 205 -17.60 10.70 -0.13
C GLU A 205 -17.21 11.21 1.26
N VAL A 206 -16.04 11.84 1.32
CA VAL A 206 -15.62 12.57 2.50
C VAL A 206 -16.26 13.96 2.41
N PRO A 207 -17.18 14.32 3.32
CA PRO A 207 -17.90 15.58 3.22
C PRO A 207 -16.93 16.76 3.24
N CYS A 208 -17.21 17.75 2.40
CA CYS A 208 -16.51 19.03 2.43
C CYS A 208 -16.90 19.76 3.72
N ILE A 209 -15.92 20.00 4.59
CA ILE A 209 -16.05 20.89 5.74
C ILE A 209 -15.25 22.14 5.44
#